data_AF-A0AAE0CMT2-F1
#
_entry.id   AF-A0AAE0CMT2-F1
#
_cell.length_a   1.000
_cell.length_b   1.000
_cell.length_c   1.000
_cell.angle_alpha   90.00
_cell.angle_beta   90.00
_cell.angle_gamma   90.00
#
_symmetry.space_group_name_H-M   'P 1'
#
loop_
_entity.id
_entity.type
_entity.pdbx_description
1 polymer ?
#
loop_
_entity_poly.entity_id
_entity_poly.type
_entity_poly.pdbx_seq_one_letter_code
_entity_poly.pdbx_strand_id
1 'polypeptide(L)'
;MDGIRSKWENCSRRSNSGLKIVNKVKAVKSFLKVQLKNRIVGGNESKKLEVELVQIELLAEKNGWSTILREERLVCLKKLWKQIRIDEQKWRQFSRIKWLKDSDRNLKFFHMMTNVRRKANFIGDIIIEGKSRKGMLDQIKSKRECFLFSGVILRRRSRVLLSGTVFT
;
A
#
# COMPACT_ATOMS: atom_id res chain seq x y z
N MET A 1 22.76 -7.73 -7.26
CA MET A 1 22.15 -9.06 -6.99
C MET A 1 23.09 -9.91 -6.12
N ASP A 2 24.14 -9.31 -5.56
CA ASP A 2 25.38 -10.00 -5.21
C ASP A 2 25.37 -10.55 -3.78
N GLY A 3 24.57 -9.94 -2.89
CA GLY A 3 24.39 -10.40 -1.52
C GLY A 3 23.70 -11.78 -1.40
N ILE A 4 22.85 -12.15 -2.36
CA ILE A 4 22.16 -13.47 -2.34
C ILE A 4 23.15 -14.58 -2.71
N ARG A 5 23.96 -14.36 -3.75
CA ARG A 5 25.01 -15.28 -4.20
C ARG A 5 26.06 -15.47 -3.12
N SER A 6 26.55 -14.38 -2.54
CA SER A 6 27.49 -14.39 -1.42
C SER A 6 26.93 -15.14 -0.20
N LYS A 7 25.65 -14.95 0.15
CA LYS A 7 25.03 -15.70 1.26
C LYS A 7 24.90 -17.19 0.97
N TRP A 8 24.53 -17.55 -0.26
CA TRP A 8 24.39 -18.95 -0.71
C TRP A 8 25.72 -19.72 -0.64
N GLU A 9 26.81 -19.08 -1.04
CA GLU A 9 28.16 -19.66 -1.03
C GLU A 9 28.71 -19.78 0.40
N ASN A 10 28.46 -18.80 1.25
CA ASN A 10 29.01 -18.77 2.62
C ASN A 10 28.26 -19.63 3.65
N CYS A 11 27.03 -20.07 3.37
CA CYS A 11 26.23 -20.87 4.32
C CYS A 11 26.61 -22.35 4.43
N SER A 12 27.60 -22.82 3.67
CA SER A 12 27.88 -24.26 3.50
C SER A 12 29.02 -24.85 4.34
N ARG A 13 29.70 -24.07 5.18
CA ARG A 13 30.96 -24.50 5.82
C ARG A 13 30.82 -25.53 6.96
N ARG A 14 29.60 -25.90 7.42
CA ARG A 14 29.43 -26.66 8.68
C ARG A 14 28.37 -27.76 8.74
N SER A 15 27.73 -28.19 7.63
CA SER A 15 26.64 -29.20 7.70
C SER A 15 26.93 -30.53 7.00
N ASN A 16 26.44 -31.61 7.62
CA ASN A 16 26.45 -32.99 7.12
C ASN A 16 25.82 -33.09 5.71
N SER A 17 26.34 -33.98 4.86
CA SER A 17 26.12 -34.01 3.39
C SER A 17 24.64 -33.99 2.97
N GLY A 18 23.78 -34.73 3.67
CA GLY A 18 22.34 -34.83 3.35
C GLY A 18 21.50 -33.57 3.63
N LEU A 19 21.98 -32.64 4.47
CA LEU A 19 21.22 -31.45 4.89
C LEU A 19 21.78 -30.14 4.31
N LYS A 20 22.84 -30.21 3.49
CA LYS A 20 23.52 -29.01 2.94
C LYS A 20 22.57 -28.10 2.17
N ILE A 21 21.73 -28.66 1.29
CA ILE A 21 20.78 -27.88 0.48
C ILE A 21 19.69 -27.26 1.36
N VAL A 22 19.10 -28.04 2.29
CA VAL A 22 18.04 -27.55 3.18
C VAL A 22 18.54 -26.37 4.02
N ASN A 23 19.76 -26.46 4.55
CA ASN A 23 20.36 -25.39 5.35
C ASN A 23 20.68 -24.16 4.50
N LYS A 24 21.16 -24.34 3.26
CA LYS A 24 21.36 -23.23 2.31
C LYS A 24 20.06 -22.50 1.99
N VAL A 25 19.00 -23.24 1.69
CA VAL A 25 17.68 -22.67 1.39
C VAL A 25 17.12 -21.94 2.62
N LYS A 26 17.23 -22.52 3.82
CA LYS A 26 16.82 -21.85 5.07
C LYS A 26 17.59 -20.55 5.31
N ALA A 27 18.90 -20.54 5.07
CA ALA A 27 19.74 -19.37 5.30
C ALA A 27 19.53 -18.26 4.27
N VAL A 28 19.30 -18.62 3.00
CA VAL A 28 18.90 -17.63 1.98
C VAL A 28 17.49 -17.12 2.25
N LYS A 29 16.55 -17.98 2.67
CA LYS A 29 15.18 -17.57 3.05
C LYS A 29 15.19 -16.58 4.21
N SER A 30 15.98 -16.81 5.27
CA SER A 30 16.08 -15.88 6.40
C SER A 30 16.75 -14.56 6.00
N PHE A 31 17.82 -14.62 5.21
CA PHE A 31 18.47 -13.43 4.64
C PHE A 31 17.51 -12.61 3.79
N LEU A 32 16.77 -13.25 2.88
CA LEU A 32 15.77 -12.60 2.05
C LEU A 32 14.66 -12.00 2.89
N LYS A 33 14.17 -12.66 3.94
CA LYS A 33 13.17 -12.08 4.85
C LYS A 33 13.66 -10.78 5.47
N VAL A 34 14.91 -10.72 5.94
CA VAL A 34 15.49 -9.52 6.54
C VAL A 34 15.69 -8.43 5.49
N GLN A 35 16.28 -8.76 4.35
CA GLN A 35 16.49 -7.82 3.24
C GLN A 35 15.18 -7.26 2.72
N LEU A 36 14.16 -8.10 2.58
CA LEU A 36 12.83 -7.70 2.15
C LEU A 36 12.15 -6.82 3.21
N LYS A 37 12.30 -7.13 4.51
CA LYS A 37 11.80 -6.28 5.59
C LYS A 37 12.46 -4.90 5.59
N ASN A 38 13.77 -4.83 5.37
CA ASN A 38 14.52 -3.57 5.32
C ASN A 38 14.27 -2.76 4.04
N ARG A 39 13.90 -3.43 2.93
CA ARG A 39 13.70 -2.81 1.62
C ARG A 39 12.24 -2.43 1.35
N ILE A 40 11.27 -3.20 1.86
CA ILE A 40 9.84 -2.96 1.69
C ILE A 40 9.31 -2.02 2.77
N VAL A 41 9.72 -2.24 4.02
CA VAL A 41 9.40 -1.32 5.11
C VAL A 41 10.55 -0.33 5.16
N GLY A 42 10.32 0.98 5.10
CA GLY A 42 11.27 1.95 5.64
C GLY A 42 11.43 1.83 7.17
N GLY A 43 11.27 0.61 7.69
CA GLY A 43 10.75 0.26 9.00
C GLY A 43 11.77 0.30 10.11
N ASN A 44 12.94 0.87 9.84
CA ASN A 44 13.85 1.26 10.89
C ASN A 44 13.77 2.75 11.13
N GLU A 45 13.44 3.58 10.14
CA GLU A 45 13.52 5.03 10.33
C GLU A 45 12.37 5.58 11.17
N SER A 46 11.13 5.17 10.86
CA SER A 46 9.96 5.50 11.71
C SER A 46 10.16 4.98 13.14
N LYS A 47 10.70 3.76 13.29
CA LYS A 47 10.96 3.16 14.62
C LYS A 47 12.10 3.83 15.37
N LYS A 48 13.17 4.25 14.69
CA LYS A 48 14.24 5.03 15.31
C LYS A 48 13.70 6.36 15.82
N LEU A 49 12.88 7.04 15.01
CA LEU A 49 12.25 8.30 15.39
C LEU A 49 11.26 8.11 16.56
N GLU A 50 10.53 7.00 16.61
CA GLU A 50 9.70 6.64 17.77
C GLU A 50 10.56 6.45 19.04
N VAL A 51 11.69 5.74 18.93
CA VAL A 51 12.61 5.56 20.07
C VAL A 51 13.23 6.89 20.51
N GLU A 52 13.65 7.74 19.56
CA GLU A 52 14.18 9.08 19.82
C GLU A 52 13.13 9.96 20.53
N LEU A 53 11.87 9.91 20.10
CA LEU A 53 10.77 10.61 20.76
C LEU A 53 10.59 10.15 22.22
N VAL A 54 10.60 8.84 22.46
CA VAL A 54 10.51 8.27 23.82
C VAL A 54 11.69 8.72 24.68
N GLN A 55 12.91 8.77 24.13
CA GLN A 55 14.09 9.26 24.86
C GLN A 55 13.94 10.72 25.27
N ILE A 56 13.42 11.58 24.39
CA ILE A 56 13.16 12.99 24.70
C ILE A 56 12.12 13.11 25.82
N GLU A 57 11.06 12.30 25.79
CA GLU A 57 10.01 12.30 26.81
C GLU A 57 10.54 11.84 28.18
N LEU A 58 11.35 10.77 28.23
CA LEU A 58 12.00 10.32 29.46
C LEU A 58 12.98 11.35 30.04
N LEU A 59 13.73 12.04 29.18
CA LEU A 59 14.62 13.13 29.61
C LEU A 59 13.85 14.30 30.19
N ALA A 60 12.69 14.64 29.61
CA ALA A 60 11.83 15.69 30.10
C ALA A 60 11.12 15.32 31.41
N GLU A 61 10.76 14.05 31.61
CA GLU A 61 10.23 13.56 32.89
C GLU A 61 11.27 13.64 34.01
N LYS A 62 12.53 13.33 33.71
CA LYS A 62 13.61 13.35 34.70
C LYS A 62 14.07 14.77 35.06
N ASN A 63 14.20 15.65 34.06
CA ASN A 63 14.86 16.95 34.20
C ASN A 63 13.89 18.14 34.13
N GLY A 64 12.61 17.89 33.85
CA GLY A 64 11.61 18.91 33.57
C GLY A 64 11.61 19.38 32.11
N TRP A 65 10.50 19.97 31.68
CA TRP A 65 10.35 20.49 30.31
C TRP A 65 11.08 21.82 30.13
N SER A 66 12.15 21.83 29.34
CA SER A 66 12.79 23.05 28.85
C SER A 66 12.21 23.49 27.49
N THR A 67 12.45 24.74 27.10
CA THR A 67 12.12 25.25 25.76
C THR A 67 12.81 24.46 24.65
N ILE A 68 14.09 24.11 24.86
CA ILE A 68 14.90 23.32 23.91
C ILE A 68 14.30 21.92 23.73
N LEU A 69 13.97 21.21 24.81
CA LEU A 69 13.37 19.86 24.74
C LEU A 69 12.01 19.88 24.04
N ARG A 70 11.22 20.94 24.24
CA ARG A 70 9.95 21.12 23.51
C ARG A 70 10.16 21.30 22.01
N GLU A 71 11.18 22.07 21.62
CA GLU A 71 11.53 22.26 20.21
C GLU A 71 12.06 20.98 19.57
N GLU A 72 12.96 20.27 20.23
CA GLU A 72 13.49 18.97 19.78
C GLU A 72 12.36 17.95 19.60
N ARG A 73 11.43 17.88 20.56
CA ARG A 73 10.24 17.04 20.46
C ARG A 73 9.39 17.38 19.24
N LEU A 74 9.13 18.67 18.99
CA LEU A 74 8.35 19.11 17.83
C LEU A 74 9.04 18.76 16.50
N VAL A 75 10.37 18.90 16.44
CA VAL A 75 11.16 18.52 15.27
C VAL A 75 11.12 17.01 15.05
N CYS A 76 11.30 16.21 16.10
CA CYS A 76 11.20 14.74 16.04
C CYS A 76 9.82 14.31 15.54
N LEU A 77 8.74 14.85 16.11
CA LEU A 77 7.38 14.56 15.68
C LEU A 77 7.16 14.88 14.19
N LYS A 78 7.60 16.05 13.72
CA LYS A 78 7.49 16.42 12.29
C LYS A 78 8.22 15.42 11.39
N LYS A 79 9.44 14.99 11.78
CA LYS A 79 10.19 13.96 11.05
C LYS A 79 9.44 12.63 11.03
N LEU A 80 8.93 12.20 12.19
CA LEU A 80 8.17 10.95 12.33
C LEU A 80 6.93 10.95 11.43
N TRP A 81 6.11 12.00 11.47
CA TRP A 81 4.93 12.13 10.63
C TRP A 81 5.25 12.07 9.15
N LYS A 82 6.31 12.74 8.72
CA LYS A 82 6.78 12.70 7.33
C LYS A 82 7.17 11.27 6.94
N GLN A 83 7.91 10.58 7.80
CA GLN A 83 8.38 9.22 7.53
C GLN A 83 7.23 8.21 7.48
N ILE A 84 6.27 8.30 8.40
CA ILE A 84 5.06 7.45 8.39
C ILE A 84 4.30 7.62 7.08
N ARG A 85 4.13 8.85 6.58
CA ARG A 85 3.46 9.09 5.28
C ARG A 85 4.21 8.47 4.10
N ILE A 86 5.54 8.54 4.10
CA ILE A 86 6.36 7.92 3.07
C ILE A 86 6.19 6.40 3.12
N ASP A 87 6.25 5.82 4.32
CA ASP A 87 6.08 4.38 4.52
C ASP A 87 4.68 3.92 4.11
N GLU A 88 3.63 4.68 4.44
CA GLU A 88 2.26 4.40 4.01
C GLU A 88 2.13 4.39 2.48
N GLN A 89 2.73 5.37 1.79
CA GLN A 89 2.72 5.42 0.32
C GLN A 89 3.45 4.23 -0.29
N LYS A 90 4.62 3.85 0.27
CA LYS A 90 5.35 2.65 -0.15
C LYS A 90 4.46 1.41 0.03
N TRP A 91 3.83 1.25 1.19
CA TRP A 91 2.92 0.13 1.46
C TRP A 91 1.75 0.07 0.50
N ARG A 92 1.17 1.21 0.14
CA ARG A 92 0.08 1.30 -0.84
C ARG A 92 0.55 0.90 -2.25
N GLN A 93 1.76 1.29 -2.64
CA GLN A 93 2.34 0.88 -3.91
C GLN A 93 2.64 -0.63 -3.93
N PHE A 94 3.27 -1.15 -2.87
CA PHE A 94 3.59 -2.56 -2.75
C PHE A 94 2.34 -3.43 -2.69
N SER A 95 1.32 -3.05 -1.92
CA SER A 95 0.07 -3.79 -1.85
C SER A 95 -0.63 -3.84 -3.20
N ARG A 96 -0.61 -2.73 -3.96
CA ARG A 96 -1.14 -2.68 -5.33
C ARG A 96 -0.34 -3.55 -6.30
N ILE A 97 0.99 -3.51 -6.25
CA ILE A 97 1.84 -4.38 -7.09
C ILE A 97 1.61 -5.85 -6.72
N LYS A 98 1.52 -6.16 -5.43
CA LYS A 98 1.21 -7.51 -4.95
C LYS A 98 -0.14 -7.97 -5.46
N TRP A 99 -1.17 -7.12 -5.34
CA TRP A 99 -2.52 -7.42 -5.81
C TRP A 99 -2.58 -7.63 -7.34
N LEU A 100 -1.80 -6.88 -8.11
CA LEU A 100 -1.67 -7.06 -9.57
C LEU A 100 -0.90 -8.34 -9.93
N LYS A 101 0.13 -8.71 -9.16
CA LYS A 101 0.92 -9.93 -9.38
C LYS A 101 0.19 -11.19 -8.94
N ASP A 102 -0.56 -11.12 -7.85
CA ASP A 102 -1.38 -12.20 -7.32
C ASP A 102 -2.69 -12.37 -8.13
N SER A 103 -2.68 -12.00 -9.42
CA SER A 103 -3.86 -11.95 -10.29
C SER A 103 -4.71 -13.22 -10.14
N ASP A 104 -5.96 -12.99 -9.75
CA ASP A 104 -7.11 -13.85 -9.89
C ASP A 104 -7.49 -14.90 -8.83
N ARG A 105 -7.34 -14.57 -7.54
CA ARG A 105 -8.15 -15.21 -6.47
C ARG A 105 -9.22 -14.30 -5.85
N ASN A 106 -9.49 -13.15 -6.47
CA ASN A 106 -10.43 -12.15 -5.95
C ASN A 106 -11.48 -11.71 -6.99
N LEU A 107 -11.79 -12.58 -7.97
CA LEU A 107 -12.82 -12.40 -9.00
C LEU A 107 -14.15 -11.90 -8.40
N LYS A 108 -14.57 -12.49 -7.27
CA LYS A 108 -15.82 -12.14 -6.60
C LYS A 108 -15.87 -10.66 -6.20
N PHE A 109 -14.79 -10.12 -5.64
CA PHE A 109 -14.75 -8.71 -5.25
C PHE A 109 -14.73 -7.78 -6.47
N PHE A 110 -13.98 -8.14 -7.52
CA PHE A 110 -13.96 -7.37 -8.76
C PHE A 110 -15.34 -7.34 -9.43
N HIS A 111 -16.00 -8.50 -9.56
CA HIS A 111 -17.34 -8.57 -10.11
C HIS A 111 -18.37 -7.88 -9.23
N MET A 112 -18.26 -7.96 -7.90
CA MET A 112 -19.13 -7.22 -6.97
C MET A 112 -18.98 -5.71 -7.18
N MET A 113 -17.77 -5.17 -7.18
CA MET A 113 -17.51 -3.75 -7.39
C MET A 113 -17.91 -3.28 -8.80
N THR A 114 -17.73 -4.15 -9.80
CA THR A 114 -18.18 -3.88 -11.17
C THR A 114 -19.71 -3.82 -11.23
N ASN A 115 -20.41 -4.74 -10.57
CA ASN A 115 -21.87 -4.72 -10.48
C ASN A 115 -22.41 -3.51 -9.71
N VAL A 116 -21.78 -3.11 -8.61
CA VAL A 116 -22.14 -1.87 -7.89
C VAL A 116 -21.99 -0.66 -8.81
N ARG A 117 -20.89 -0.55 -9.56
CA ARG A 117 -20.69 0.53 -10.53
C ARG A 117 -21.68 0.46 -11.69
N ARG A 118 -22.02 -0.73 -12.20
CA ARG A 118 -23.04 -0.90 -13.24
C ARG A 118 -24.40 -0.42 -12.76
N LYS A 119 -24.80 -0.77 -11.53
CA LYS A 119 -26.05 -0.31 -10.91
C LYS A 119 -26.04 1.20 -10.69
N ALA A 120 -24.95 1.75 -10.17
CA ALA A 120 -24.84 3.19 -9.93
C ALA A 120 -24.84 4.03 -11.21
N ASN A 121 -24.28 3.49 -12.30
CA ASN A 121 -24.22 4.15 -13.60
C ASN A 121 -25.35 3.70 -14.54
N PHE A 122 -26.38 3.02 -14.02
CA PHE A 122 -27.51 2.58 -14.81
C PHE A 122 -28.37 3.79 -15.16
N ILE A 123 -28.46 4.10 -16.45
CA ILE A 123 -29.39 5.08 -16.99
C ILE A 123 -30.60 4.29 -17.49
N GLY A 124 -31.74 4.42 -16.82
CA GLY A 124 -32.95 3.66 -17.15
C GLY A 124 -33.66 4.16 -18.41
N ASP A 125 -33.83 5.46 -18.50
CA ASP A 125 -34.59 6.13 -19.56
C ASP A 125 -33.80 7.32 -20.08
N ILE A 126 -33.88 7.56 -21.38
CA ILE A 126 -33.36 8.78 -22.00
C ILE A 126 -34.54 9.45 -22.71
N ILE A 127 -34.79 10.71 -22.38
CA ILE A 127 -35.83 11.53 -23.02
C ILE A 127 -35.17 12.31 -24.16
N ILE A 128 -35.63 12.09 -25.38
CA ILE A 128 -35.21 12.84 -26.56
C ILE A 128 -36.49 13.42 -27.17
N GLU A 129 -36.54 14.75 -27.31
CA GLU A 129 -37.70 15.49 -27.86
C GLU A 129 -39.04 15.12 -27.18
N GLY A 130 -39.04 15.02 -25.85
CA GLY A 130 -40.25 14.76 -25.05
C GLY A 130 -40.76 13.31 -25.10
N LYS A 131 -40.13 12.41 -25.89
CA LYS A 131 -40.49 10.99 -25.93
C LYS A 131 -39.49 10.19 -25.10
N SER A 132 -39.97 9.50 -24.07
CA SER A 132 -39.15 8.56 -23.29
C SER A 132 -38.85 7.33 -24.14
N ARG A 133 -37.57 7.04 -24.38
CA ARG A 133 -37.13 5.78 -24.99
C ARG A 133 -36.51 4.88 -23.91
N LYS A 134 -37.31 3.91 -23.45
CA LYS A 134 -36.86 2.76 -22.68
C LYS A 134 -36.22 1.72 -23.61
N GLY A 135 -35.08 1.16 -23.21
CA GLY A 135 -34.55 -0.06 -23.82
C GLY A 135 -33.45 0.08 -24.87
N MET A 136 -32.98 1.29 -25.21
CA MET A 136 -31.87 1.46 -26.16
C MET A 136 -30.47 1.23 -25.52
N LEU A 137 -30.40 0.43 -24.45
CA LEU A 137 -29.18 0.27 -23.64
C LEU A 137 -28.24 -0.83 -24.15
N ASP A 138 -28.76 -1.90 -24.77
CA ASP A 138 -27.90 -3.02 -25.20
C ASP A 138 -27.07 -2.70 -26.46
N GLN A 139 -27.56 -1.81 -27.32
CA GLN A 139 -26.78 -1.30 -28.47
C GLN A 139 -25.66 -0.34 -28.03
N ILE A 140 -25.83 0.39 -26.92
CA ILE A 140 -24.79 1.28 -26.36
C ILE A 140 -23.71 0.46 -25.65
N LYS A 141 -24.07 -0.66 -25.00
CA LYS A 141 -23.11 -1.58 -24.35
C LYS A 141 -22.19 -2.25 -25.38
N SER A 142 -22.73 -2.74 -26.50
CA SER A 142 -21.95 -3.31 -27.61
C SER A 142 -20.91 -2.34 -28.18
N LYS A 143 -21.24 -1.04 -28.29
CA LYS A 143 -20.28 -0.01 -28.76
C LYS A 143 -19.22 0.40 -27.73
N ARG A 144 -19.46 0.21 -26.42
CA ARG A 144 -18.51 0.61 -25.36
C ARG A 144 -17.39 -0.40 -25.14
N GLU A 145 -17.61 -1.68 -25.46
CA GLU A 145 -16.55 -2.70 -25.37
C GLU A 145 -15.42 -2.45 -26.38
N CYS A 146 -15.69 -1.75 -27.49
CA CYS A 146 -14.67 -1.36 -28.47
C CYS A 146 -13.83 -0.12 -28.06
N PHE A 147 -14.19 0.63 -27.01
CA PHE A 147 -13.51 1.91 -26.67
C PHE A 147 -12.56 1.86 -25.47
N LEU A 148 -12.27 0.68 -24.91
CA LEU A 148 -11.33 0.55 -23.78
C LEU A 148 -9.91 0.12 -24.18
N PHE A 149 -9.53 0.35 -25.45
CA PHE A 149 -8.15 0.17 -25.91
C PHE A 149 -7.63 1.36 -26.73
N SER A 150 -7.91 2.59 -26.30
CA SER A 150 -7.06 3.73 -26.67
C SER A 150 -7.06 4.76 -25.55
N GLY A 151 -5.88 5.04 -25.03
CA GLY A 151 -5.72 5.84 -23.83
C GLY A 151 -6.11 7.30 -24.05
N VAL A 152 -6.95 7.83 -23.15
CA VAL A 152 -6.97 9.25 -22.76
C VAL A 152 -7.41 9.37 -21.29
N ILE A 153 -6.72 10.26 -20.59
CA ILE A 153 -6.85 10.66 -19.18
C ILE A 153 -8.27 11.13 -18.86
N LEU A 154 -8.94 10.46 -17.91
CA LEU A 154 -10.09 11.02 -17.20
C LEU A 154 -9.65 11.55 -15.84
N ARG A 155 -9.64 12.88 -15.71
CA ARG A 155 -9.51 13.60 -14.43
C ARG A 155 -10.51 13.04 -13.43
N ARG A 156 -10.00 12.47 -12.34
CA ARG A 156 -10.78 12.14 -11.13
C ARG A 156 -10.75 13.32 -10.15
N ARG A 157 -11.85 14.07 -10.06
CA ARG A 157 -12.37 14.64 -8.80
C ARG A 157 -13.79 14.09 -8.71
N SER A 158 -14.18 13.32 -7.69
CA SER A 158 -14.05 13.62 -6.27
C SER A 158 -13.65 12.38 -5.45
N ARG A 159 -12.73 12.60 -4.51
CA ARG A 159 -12.36 11.65 -3.45
C ARG A 159 -13.41 11.81 -2.35
N VAL A 160 -14.04 10.72 -1.90
CA VAL A 160 -15.00 10.76 -0.79
C VAL A 160 -14.25 11.18 0.48
N LEU A 161 -14.76 12.21 1.15
CA LEU A 161 -14.25 12.73 2.41
C LEU A 161 -14.43 11.65 3.51
N LEU A 162 -13.35 11.35 4.23
CA LEU A 162 -13.46 10.76 5.55
C LEU A 162 -13.90 11.88 6.50
N SER A 163 -15.20 11.94 6.82
CA SER A 163 -15.70 12.71 7.96
C SER A 163 -16.67 11.84 8.75
N GLY A 164 -16.10 10.99 9.60
CA GLY A 164 -16.80 10.43 10.75
C GLY A 164 -16.48 11.30 11.95
N THR A 165 -17.36 12.25 12.28
CA THR A 165 -17.55 12.75 13.64
C THR A 165 -18.94 13.34 13.71
N VAL A 166 -19.85 12.59 14.34
CA VAL A 166 -21.16 13.08 14.77
C VAL A 166 -20.88 13.87 16.06
N PHE A 167 -21.23 15.14 16.08
CA PHE A 167 -21.47 15.88 17.31
C PHE A 167 -22.98 15.97 17.46
N THR A 168 -23.51 15.34 18.50
CA THR A 168 -24.73 15.79 19.20
C THR A 168 -24.27 16.58 20.42
#